data_AF-A0AAD8HU70-F1
#
_entry.id   AF-A0AAD8HU70-F1
#
_cell.length_a   1.000
_cell.length_b   1.000
_cell.length_c   1.000
_cell.angle_alpha   90.00
_cell.angle_beta   90.00
_cell.angle_gamma   90.00
#
_symmetry.space_group_name_H-M   'P 1'
#
loop_
_entity.id
_entity.type
_entity.pdbx_description
1 polymer ?
#
loop_
_entity_poly.entity_id
_entity_poly.type
_entity_poly.pdbx_seq_one_letter_code
_entity_poly.pdbx_strand_id
1 'polypeptide(L)'
;MSVENMPSARSVLSLVAPLAASAVILRSITNDFIPNELNDYVSSKIYKFFKYFSSEFTIVIEEFRGLSRNQVFEAADIYLSTKVTASTRRMKLGKSENEKNVAITVDKDEEVFDYFEDIQVKWKLISTEAKSSSRHGPGQHLRDLNATLRSEVRSYELSFHRKHKEKVVRTYLAHVLEISKAIKQETRAIKIRTAKYGGQWNSEDTNLDHPMTFKNLALDLKIKNEIIEDLDKFKKGKQFYQRIGRAWKRGYLLYGPPEVNCNSDLRRLLLSLSSRSILVIEDIDCSIKLQNRDSEDDPDVTKEQVTLSGLLNFIDGLWSCCGEERIIVFTTNHIEKLDPALLRPGRMDMHIHMSYCTLSAFQQLAFNYLGIQQHPHFIQIEELLKRADTTPAAIAGELMKNTDPEVSIGNLLKFLEHKVAEQGTTNTEEQICSFHKPLGGLEQQTELQSI
;
A
#
# COMPACT_ATOMS: atom_id res chain seq x y z
N MET A 1 39.54 -30.91 -36.56
CA MET A 1 39.82 -30.04 -37.73
C MET A 1 38.98 -28.79 -37.56
N SER A 2 39.46 -27.57 -37.41
CA SER A 2 40.81 -27.03 -37.52
C SER A 2 40.87 -25.73 -36.70
N VAL A 3 41.97 -25.51 -35.99
CA VAL A 3 42.32 -24.24 -35.35
C VAL A 3 42.79 -23.29 -36.46
N GLU A 4 41.88 -22.67 -37.18
CA GLU A 4 42.23 -21.69 -38.22
C GLU A 4 41.21 -20.55 -38.21
N ASN A 5 41.47 -19.55 -37.37
CA ASN A 5 41.15 -18.14 -37.59
C ASN A 5 41.71 -17.26 -36.44
N MET A 6 42.89 -17.60 -35.93
CA MET A 6 43.68 -16.63 -35.16
C MET A 6 44.52 -15.83 -36.15
N PRO A 7 44.39 -14.49 -36.21
CA PRO A 7 45.29 -13.69 -37.01
C PRO A 7 46.73 -13.98 -36.56
N SER A 8 47.60 -14.32 -37.52
CA SER A 8 49.02 -14.61 -37.28
C SER A 8 49.63 -13.53 -36.39
N ALA A 9 50.49 -13.91 -35.44
CA ALA A 9 51.22 -12.94 -34.62
C ALA A 9 51.91 -11.87 -35.48
N ARG A 10 52.33 -12.21 -36.71
CA ARG A 10 52.86 -11.26 -37.69
C ARG A 10 51.82 -10.25 -38.21
N SER A 11 50.58 -10.65 -38.44
CA SER A 11 49.52 -9.72 -38.89
C SER A 11 49.04 -8.82 -37.76
N VAL A 12 49.02 -9.32 -36.52
CA VAL A 12 48.76 -8.50 -35.34
C VAL A 12 49.91 -7.52 -35.13
N LEU A 13 51.17 -7.98 -35.17
CA LEU A 13 52.35 -7.13 -35.04
C LEU A 13 52.46 -6.10 -36.18
N SER A 14 52.09 -6.44 -37.42
CA SER A 14 52.13 -5.49 -38.54
C SER A 14 51.06 -4.41 -38.45
N LEU A 15 49.96 -4.65 -37.74
CA LEU A 15 48.93 -3.63 -37.47
C LEU A 15 49.25 -2.83 -36.21
N VAL A 16 49.81 -3.48 -35.19
CA VAL A 16 50.14 -2.87 -33.90
C VAL A 16 51.39 -2.00 -34.00
N ALA A 17 52.39 -2.37 -34.81
CA ALA A 17 53.64 -1.60 -34.92
C ALA A 17 53.44 -0.19 -35.52
N PRO A 18 52.67 0.01 -36.61
CA PRO A 18 52.35 1.35 -37.12
C PRO A 18 51.51 2.15 -36.13
N LEU A 19 50.52 1.53 -35.47
CA LEU A 19 49.68 2.21 -34.48
C LEU A 19 50.48 2.64 -33.24
N ALA A 20 51.38 1.78 -32.76
CA ALA A 20 52.29 2.09 -31.66
C ALA A 20 53.30 3.17 -32.07
N ALA A 21 53.87 3.10 -33.27
CA ALA A 21 54.77 4.13 -33.80
C ALA A 21 54.05 5.48 -33.95
N SER A 22 52.83 5.49 -34.50
CA SER A 22 52.00 6.70 -34.60
C SER A 22 51.65 7.25 -33.22
N ALA A 23 51.34 6.40 -32.23
CA ALA A 23 51.07 6.84 -30.86
C ALA A 23 52.31 7.40 -30.16
N VAL A 24 53.49 6.82 -30.40
CA VAL A 24 54.78 7.31 -29.87
C VAL A 24 55.17 8.64 -30.51
N ILE A 25 54.99 8.79 -31.82
CA ILE A 25 55.22 10.05 -32.54
C ILE A 25 54.24 11.12 -32.06
N LEU A 26 52.95 10.78 -31.93
CA LEU A 26 51.93 11.69 -31.41
C LEU A 26 52.28 12.11 -29.98
N ARG A 27 52.68 11.18 -29.12
CA ARG A 27 53.12 11.46 -27.74
C ARG A 27 54.38 12.33 -27.69
N SER A 28 55.35 12.11 -28.57
CA SER A 28 56.56 12.95 -28.69
C SER A 28 56.19 14.36 -29.12
N ILE A 29 55.39 14.52 -30.17
CA ILE A 29 54.92 15.83 -30.65
C ILE A 29 54.11 16.55 -29.55
N THR A 30 53.27 15.83 -28.82
CA THR A 30 52.46 16.39 -27.73
C THR A 30 53.34 16.84 -26.56
N ASN A 31 54.40 16.10 -26.22
CA ASN A 31 55.30 16.46 -25.11
C ASN A 31 56.37 17.51 -25.49
N ASP A 32 56.82 17.53 -26.74
CA ASP A 32 57.94 18.37 -27.19
C ASP A 32 57.49 19.74 -27.73
N PHE A 33 56.27 19.85 -28.28
CA PHE A 33 55.76 21.08 -28.92
C PHE A 33 54.58 21.74 -28.19
N ILE A 34 53.96 21.08 -27.21
CA ILE A 34 52.83 21.65 -26.46
C ILE A 34 53.32 21.96 -25.04
N PRO A 35 53.43 23.24 -24.67
CA PRO A 35 53.72 23.64 -23.30
C PRO A 35 52.79 22.93 -22.31
N ASN A 36 53.30 22.54 -21.15
CA ASN A 36 52.52 21.82 -20.13
C ASN A 36 51.24 22.58 -19.74
N GLU A 37 51.21 23.91 -19.85
CA GLU A 37 50.01 24.72 -19.59
C GLU A 37 48.89 24.53 -20.65
N LEU A 38 49.22 24.05 -21.85
CA LEU A 38 48.26 23.78 -22.94
C LEU A 38 47.85 22.31 -23.03
N ASN A 39 48.50 21.41 -22.28
CA ASN A 39 48.22 19.97 -22.35
C ASN A 39 46.79 19.65 -21.90
N ASP A 40 46.30 20.30 -20.85
CA ASP A 40 44.90 20.16 -20.39
C ASP A 40 43.91 20.69 -21.44
N TYR A 41 44.27 21.77 -22.14
CA TYR A 41 43.43 22.35 -23.19
C TYR A 41 43.35 21.44 -24.42
N VAL A 42 44.50 20.95 -24.89
CA VAL A 42 44.61 20.09 -26.08
C VAL A 42 44.00 18.72 -25.80
N SER A 43 44.28 18.10 -24.66
CA SER A 43 43.67 16.83 -24.25
C SER A 43 42.14 16.96 -24.13
N SER A 44 41.63 18.06 -23.56
CA SER A 44 40.18 18.28 -23.48
C SER A 44 39.52 18.46 -24.84
N LYS A 45 40.19 19.11 -25.80
CA LYS A 45 39.72 19.30 -27.18
C LYS A 45 39.77 18.00 -27.99
N ILE A 46 40.83 17.21 -27.83
CA ILE A 46 41.00 15.90 -28.46
C ILE A 46 40.00 14.90 -27.88
N TYR A 47 39.83 14.85 -26.57
CA TYR A 47 38.78 14.06 -25.90
C TYR A 47 37.38 14.45 -26.38
N LYS A 48 37.10 15.77 -26.48
CA LYS A 48 35.84 16.26 -27.07
C LYS A 48 35.68 15.84 -28.53
N PHE A 49 36.75 15.82 -29.32
CA PHE A 49 36.75 15.38 -30.72
C PHE A 49 36.44 13.88 -30.84
N PHE A 50 37.12 13.02 -30.09
CA PHE A 50 36.84 11.58 -30.07
C PHE A 50 35.44 11.26 -29.53
N LYS A 51 34.90 12.08 -28.61
CA LYS A 51 33.51 11.96 -28.14
C LYS A 51 32.47 12.16 -29.26
N TYR A 52 32.78 12.90 -30.33
CA TYR A 52 31.88 13.01 -31.48
C TYR A 52 31.74 11.70 -32.26
N PHE A 53 32.78 10.85 -32.24
CA PHE A 53 32.77 9.54 -32.92
C PHE A 53 32.30 8.41 -32.01
N SER A 54 32.01 8.68 -30.72
CA SER A 54 31.45 7.67 -29.84
C SER A 54 30.02 7.34 -30.25
N SER A 55 29.78 6.06 -30.53
CA SER A 55 28.44 5.51 -30.72
C SER A 55 27.66 5.39 -29.41
N GLU A 56 28.33 5.55 -28.26
CA GLU A 56 27.76 5.47 -26.93
C GLU A 56 27.15 6.80 -26.50
N PHE A 57 25.97 6.73 -25.91
CA PHE A 57 25.24 7.83 -25.32
C PHE A 57 24.99 7.50 -23.85
N THR A 58 25.34 8.44 -22.96
CA THR A 58 25.22 8.27 -21.52
C THR A 58 24.22 9.29 -20.96
N ILE A 59 23.26 8.81 -20.19
CA ILE A 59 22.34 9.63 -19.39
C ILE A 59 22.86 9.62 -17.95
N VAL A 60 23.02 10.80 -17.37
CA VAL A 60 23.39 10.96 -15.95
C VAL A 60 22.13 11.23 -15.15
N ILE A 61 21.89 10.41 -14.13
CA ILE A 61 20.75 10.50 -13.22
C ILE A 61 21.31 10.79 -11.84
N GLU A 62 21.27 12.05 -11.44
CA GLU A 62 21.74 12.48 -10.12
C GLU A 62 20.80 12.03 -9.01
N GLU A 63 21.33 11.76 -7.80
CA GLU A 63 20.53 11.36 -6.64
C GLU A 63 19.47 12.41 -6.25
N PHE A 64 19.76 13.70 -6.47
CA PHE A 64 18.87 14.80 -6.14
C PHE A 64 18.59 15.67 -7.36
N ARG A 65 17.38 16.25 -7.36
CA ARG A 65 17.01 17.36 -8.25
C ARG A 65 16.63 18.54 -7.36
N GLY A 66 17.56 19.48 -7.19
CA GLY A 66 17.45 20.55 -6.20
C GLY A 66 17.43 19.98 -4.78
N LEU A 67 16.45 20.39 -3.96
CA LEU A 67 16.30 19.92 -2.57
C LEU A 67 15.55 18.58 -2.44
N SER A 68 15.02 18.05 -3.54
CA SER A 68 14.23 16.81 -3.54
C SER A 68 15.02 15.65 -4.11
N ARG A 69 14.80 14.45 -3.59
CA ARG A 69 15.40 13.23 -4.13
C ARG A 69 14.83 12.93 -5.52
N ASN A 70 15.69 12.56 -6.45
CA ASN A 70 15.30 12.29 -7.81
C ASN A 70 14.54 10.97 -7.90
N GLN A 71 13.29 11.03 -8.32
CA GLN A 71 12.42 9.84 -8.42
C GLN A 71 12.96 8.79 -9.41
N VAL A 72 13.66 9.23 -10.47
CA VAL A 72 14.28 8.32 -11.45
C VAL A 72 15.46 7.59 -10.81
N PHE A 73 16.22 8.27 -9.93
CA PHE A 73 17.30 7.65 -9.18
C PHE A 73 16.77 6.59 -8.22
N GLU A 74 15.74 6.92 -7.43
CA GLU A 74 15.11 5.95 -6.53
C GLU A 74 14.54 4.73 -7.27
N ALA A 75 13.91 4.97 -8.42
CA ALA A 75 13.39 3.91 -9.26
C ALA A 75 14.49 3.00 -9.81
N ALA A 76 15.59 3.57 -10.29
CA ALA A 76 16.75 2.83 -10.77
C ALA A 76 17.35 1.96 -9.66
N ASP A 77 17.49 2.49 -8.45
CA ASP A 77 18.02 1.76 -7.28
C ASP A 77 17.20 0.50 -6.98
N ILE A 78 15.87 0.64 -6.96
CA ILE A 78 14.93 -0.47 -6.74
C ILE A 78 14.93 -1.44 -7.93
N TYR A 79 14.93 -0.93 -9.15
CA TYR A 79 14.88 -1.77 -10.36
C TYR A 79 16.15 -2.63 -10.50
N LEU A 80 17.32 -2.01 -10.35
CA LEU A 80 18.60 -2.69 -10.51
C LEU A 80 18.84 -3.75 -9.44
N SER A 81 18.23 -3.62 -8.25
CA SER A 81 18.23 -4.68 -7.24
C SER A 81 17.74 -6.03 -7.79
N THR A 82 16.78 -6.01 -8.72
CA THR A 82 16.22 -7.22 -9.35
C THR A 82 17.08 -7.77 -10.47
N LYS A 83 18.04 -6.97 -10.95
CA LYS A 83 18.96 -7.29 -12.05
C LYS A 83 20.35 -7.68 -11.56
N VAL A 84 20.56 -7.70 -10.24
CA VAL A 84 21.76 -8.27 -9.63
C VAL A 84 21.81 -9.76 -9.97
N THR A 85 22.83 -10.16 -10.71
CA THR A 85 23.03 -11.55 -11.16
C THR A 85 24.12 -12.21 -10.32
N ALA A 86 24.25 -13.54 -10.41
CA ALA A 86 25.35 -14.25 -9.74
C ALA A 86 26.76 -13.77 -10.18
N SER A 87 26.87 -13.05 -11.29
CA SER A 87 28.11 -12.43 -11.77
C SER A 87 28.44 -11.07 -11.13
N THR A 88 27.50 -10.45 -10.40
CA THR A 88 27.74 -9.20 -9.68
C THR A 88 28.68 -9.46 -8.50
N ARG A 89 29.82 -8.75 -8.47
CA ARG A 89 30.91 -9.03 -7.51
C ARG A 89 30.65 -8.46 -6.12
N ARG A 90 29.90 -7.36 -6.04
CA ARG A 90 29.64 -6.64 -4.78
C ARG A 90 28.21 -6.11 -4.75
N MET A 91 27.54 -6.33 -3.63
CA MET A 91 26.18 -5.84 -3.37
C MET A 91 26.10 -5.22 -1.98
N LYS A 92 25.27 -4.20 -1.84
CA LYS A 92 24.93 -3.57 -0.56
C LYS A 92 23.58 -4.09 -0.10
N LEU A 93 23.47 -4.38 1.18
CA LEU A 93 22.23 -4.80 1.82
C LEU A 93 21.79 -3.71 2.79
N GLY A 94 20.51 -3.39 2.76
CA GLY A 94 19.86 -2.49 3.70
C GLY A 94 18.50 -3.03 4.09
N LYS A 95 18.04 -2.75 5.30
CA LYS A 95 16.66 -3.01 5.71
C LYS A 95 16.16 -1.78 6.42
N SER A 96 15.07 -1.19 5.91
CA SER A 96 14.36 -0.13 6.61
C SER A 96 13.19 -0.72 7.40
N GLU A 97 12.77 -0.06 8.49
CA GLU A 97 11.56 -0.40 9.23
C GLU A 97 10.29 -0.37 8.36
N ASN A 98 10.33 0.36 7.24
CA ASN A 98 9.21 0.53 6.32
C ASN A 98 9.12 -0.58 5.24
N GLU A 99 10.10 -1.49 5.18
CA GLU A 99 10.24 -2.51 4.14
C GLU A 99 10.11 -3.91 4.76
N LYS A 100 9.31 -4.76 4.14
CA LYS A 100 9.11 -6.15 4.59
C LYS A 100 10.40 -6.99 4.47
N ASN A 101 11.15 -6.76 3.39
CA ASN A 101 12.31 -7.55 3.00
C ASN A 101 13.59 -6.70 3.05
N VAL A 102 14.74 -7.36 3.10
CA VAL A 102 16.04 -6.70 2.94
C VAL A 102 16.14 -6.15 1.51
N ALA A 103 16.34 -4.85 1.38
CA ALA A 103 16.66 -4.19 0.12
C ALA A 103 18.11 -4.49 -0.29
N ILE A 104 18.27 -5.03 -1.49
CA ILE A 104 19.58 -5.21 -2.13
C ILE A 104 19.82 -3.98 -3.00
N THR A 105 21.01 -3.40 -2.95
CA THR A 105 21.41 -2.25 -3.77
C THR A 105 22.77 -2.53 -4.40
N VAL A 106 23.00 -1.92 -5.56
CA VAL A 106 24.25 -2.11 -6.32
C VAL A 106 25.38 -1.34 -5.62
N ASP A 107 26.56 -1.95 -5.48
CA ASP A 107 27.72 -1.28 -4.89
C ASP A 107 28.35 -0.27 -5.87
N LYS A 108 29.19 0.63 -5.34
CA LYS A 108 29.88 1.67 -6.11
C LYS A 108 30.75 1.04 -7.20
N ASP A 109 30.74 1.67 -8.38
CA ASP A 109 31.54 1.31 -9.57
C ASP A 109 31.20 -0.04 -10.22
N GLU A 110 30.18 -0.75 -9.74
CA GLU A 110 29.71 -2.01 -10.33
C GLU A 110 28.87 -1.73 -11.59
N GLU A 111 29.12 -2.51 -12.65
CA GLU A 111 28.40 -2.40 -13.92
C GLU A 111 27.30 -3.46 -14.00
N VAL A 112 26.06 -3.00 -14.17
CA VAL A 112 24.88 -3.87 -14.34
C VAL A 112 24.39 -3.74 -15.78
N PHE A 113 24.34 -4.87 -16.48
CA PHE A 113 23.83 -4.94 -17.84
C PHE A 113 22.37 -5.40 -17.83
N ASP A 114 21.56 -4.77 -18.65
CA ASP A 114 20.16 -5.12 -18.86
C ASP A 114 19.85 -5.13 -20.37
N TYR A 115 18.83 -5.89 -20.75
CA TYR A 115 18.39 -6.04 -22.14
C TYR A 115 16.91 -5.71 -22.24
N PHE A 116 16.59 -4.69 -23.04
CA PHE A 116 15.22 -4.26 -23.28
C PHE A 116 14.93 -4.25 -24.78
N GLU A 117 14.07 -5.16 -25.24
CA GLU A 117 13.72 -5.31 -26.67
C GLU A 117 14.96 -5.33 -27.58
N ASP A 118 15.92 -6.20 -27.24
CA ASP A 118 17.23 -6.38 -27.91
C ASP A 118 18.19 -5.18 -27.83
N ILE A 119 17.89 -4.20 -26.97
CA ILE A 119 18.79 -3.09 -26.67
C ILE A 119 19.53 -3.42 -25.39
N GLN A 120 20.85 -3.60 -25.51
CA GLN A 120 21.72 -3.66 -24.34
C GLN A 120 21.89 -2.26 -23.76
N VAL A 121 21.59 -2.14 -22.47
CA VAL A 121 21.84 -0.94 -21.69
C VAL A 121 22.75 -1.28 -20.51
N LYS A 122 23.61 -0.35 -20.16
CA LYS A 122 24.60 -0.50 -19.09
C LYS A 122 24.34 0.55 -18.01
N TRP A 123 24.17 0.10 -16.79
CA TRP A 123 24.03 0.93 -15.60
C TRP A 123 25.32 0.89 -14.79
N LYS A 124 25.72 2.05 -14.26
CA LYS A 124 26.86 2.15 -13.34
C LYS A 124 26.55 3.16 -12.24
N LEU A 125 26.77 2.79 -10.98
CA LEU A 125 26.65 3.72 -9.85
C LEU A 125 28.00 4.44 -9.64
N ILE A 126 28.00 5.75 -9.83
CA ILE A 126 29.13 6.62 -9.56
C ILE A 126 28.93 7.28 -8.20
N SER A 127 29.94 7.20 -7.34
CA SER A 127 30.04 8.00 -6.12
C SER A 127 31.31 8.84 -6.18
N THR A 128 31.19 10.15 -6.02
CA THR A 128 32.33 11.07 -5.96
C THR A 128 32.35 11.71 -4.59
N GLU A 129 33.49 11.68 -3.91
CA GLU A 129 33.63 12.38 -2.63
C GLU A 129 33.48 13.89 -2.83
N ALA A 130 32.54 14.49 -2.10
CA ALA A 130 32.40 15.94 -2.07
C ALA A 130 33.51 16.50 -1.19
N LYS A 131 34.43 17.26 -1.79
CA LYS A 131 35.43 18.00 -1.01
C LYS A 131 34.69 18.98 -0.11
N SER A 132 34.70 18.74 1.21
CA SER A 132 34.14 19.67 2.18
C SER A 132 34.80 21.02 2.00
N SER A 133 34.06 22.04 1.57
CA SER A 133 34.55 23.40 1.53
C SER A 133 34.59 23.98 2.95
N SER A 134 35.59 23.56 3.72
CA SER A 134 36.05 24.32 4.89
C SER A 134 36.79 25.55 4.40
N ARG A 135 36.06 26.61 4.04
CA ARG A 135 36.59 27.97 3.96
C ARG A 135 35.55 28.93 4.48
N HIS A 136 35.76 29.38 5.72
CA HIS A 136 35.18 30.62 6.21
C HIS A 136 35.74 31.78 5.38
N GLY A 137 34.89 32.42 4.58
CA GLY A 137 35.19 33.66 3.88
C GLY A 137 33.87 34.41 3.66
N PRO A 138 33.77 35.70 3.99
CA PRO A 138 32.52 36.44 3.88
C PRO A 138 32.26 36.77 2.42
N GLY A 139 31.26 36.09 1.84
CA GLY A 139 30.66 36.42 0.55
C GLY A 139 31.19 35.62 -0.63
N GLN A 140 30.54 34.49 -0.95
CA GLN A 140 30.33 34.06 -2.35
C GLN A 140 29.29 32.93 -2.46
N HIS A 141 28.27 33.21 -3.29
CA HIS A 141 27.36 32.34 -4.04
C HIS A 141 26.81 31.02 -3.46
N LEU A 142 25.53 31.11 -3.06
CA LEU A 142 24.51 30.06 -2.99
C LEU A 142 24.33 29.33 -4.34
N ARG A 143 25.14 28.30 -4.65
CA ARG A 143 24.78 27.36 -5.73
C ARG A 143 24.83 25.88 -5.37
N ASP A 144 25.64 25.47 -4.40
CA ASP A 144 25.73 24.06 -4.02
C ASP A 144 25.33 23.82 -2.56
N LEU A 145 24.03 23.96 -2.26
CA LEU A 145 23.46 23.49 -0.98
C LEU A 145 23.54 21.96 -0.83
N ASN A 146 23.87 21.22 -1.89
CA ASN A 146 23.96 19.77 -1.86
C ASN A 146 25.24 19.25 -1.17
N ALA A 147 26.30 20.05 -1.14
CA ALA A 147 27.61 19.63 -0.61
C ALA A 147 27.73 19.77 0.92
N THR A 148 26.86 20.54 1.56
CA THR A 148 27.03 20.96 2.95
C THR A 148 26.68 19.90 4.00
N LEU A 149 26.14 18.74 3.60
CA LEU A 149 25.70 17.68 4.53
C LEU A 149 26.25 16.28 4.21
N ARG A 150 27.02 16.08 3.12
CA ARG A 150 27.42 14.74 2.67
C ARG A 150 28.86 14.70 2.19
N SER A 151 29.57 13.65 2.61
CA SER A 151 30.93 13.34 2.15
C SER A 151 30.97 12.80 0.71
N GLU A 152 29.83 12.37 0.15
CA GLU A 152 29.73 11.74 -1.18
C GLU A 152 28.50 12.20 -1.97
N VAL A 153 28.70 12.43 -3.28
CA VAL A 153 27.65 12.69 -4.30
C VAL A 153 27.47 11.42 -5.12
N ARG A 154 26.24 10.93 -5.23
CA ARG A 154 25.90 9.72 -6.00
C ARG A 154 25.11 10.05 -7.27
N SER A 155 25.41 9.34 -8.34
CA SER A 155 24.67 9.40 -9.61
C SER A 155 24.70 8.04 -10.31
N TYR A 156 23.64 7.73 -11.06
CA TYR A 156 23.64 6.61 -11.98
C TYR A 156 24.01 7.09 -13.38
N GLU A 157 24.91 6.36 -14.03
CA GLU A 157 25.21 6.51 -15.46
C GLU A 157 24.54 5.38 -16.22
N LEU A 158 23.65 5.75 -17.14
CA LEU A 158 22.97 4.84 -18.06
C LEU A 158 23.56 5.00 -19.46
N SER A 159 24.35 4.03 -19.90
CA SER A 159 25.08 4.04 -21.17
C SER A 159 24.50 3.04 -22.17
N PHE A 160 24.32 3.46 -23.42
CA PHE A 160 23.75 2.65 -24.50
C PHE A 160 24.10 3.23 -25.88
N HIS A 161 23.83 2.50 -26.96
CA HIS A 161 24.10 3.01 -28.30
C HIS A 161 23.16 4.17 -28.68
N ARG A 162 23.74 5.31 -29.09
CA ARG A 162 23.06 6.56 -29.47
C ARG A 162 21.86 6.42 -30.43
N LYS A 163 21.84 5.41 -31.31
CA LYS A 163 20.72 5.14 -32.23
C LYS A 163 19.39 4.89 -31.50
N HIS A 164 19.47 4.43 -30.25
CA HIS A 164 18.31 4.05 -29.43
C HIS A 164 17.87 5.14 -28.44
N LYS A 165 18.46 6.35 -28.50
CA LYS A 165 18.21 7.43 -27.54
C LYS A 165 16.74 7.72 -27.28
N GLU A 166 15.94 7.88 -28.32
CA GLU A 166 14.52 8.21 -28.15
C GLU A 166 13.74 7.08 -27.46
N LYS A 167 14.01 5.84 -27.87
CA LYS A 167 13.37 4.64 -27.31
C LYS A 167 13.78 4.40 -25.86
N VAL A 168 15.05 4.58 -25.52
CA VAL A 168 15.52 4.44 -24.12
C VAL A 168 14.91 5.52 -23.22
N VAL A 169 14.92 6.78 -23.66
CA VAL A 169 14.40 7.90 -22.85
C VAL A 169 12.89 7.81 -22.63
N ARG A 170 12.12 7.45 -23.67
CA ARG A 170 10.65 7.45 -23.59
C ARG A 170 10.08 6.13 -23.06
N THR A 171 10.62 5.00 -23.50
CA THR A 171 10.02 3.68 -23.25
C THR A 171 10.75 2.94 -22.13
N TYR A 172 12.08 2.81 -22.21
CA TYR A 172 12.83 2.05 -21.21
C TYR A 172 12.78 2.70 -19.82
N LEU A 173 13.02 4.01 -19.71
CA LEU A 173 12.93 4.69 -18.41
C LEU A 173 11.51 4.64 -17.83
N ALA A 174 10.47 4.74 -18.67
CA ALA A 174 9.09 4.57 -18.22
C ALA A 174 8.82 3.16 -17.69
N HIS A 175 9.37 2.14 -18.36
CA HIS A 175 9.31 0.74 -17.91
C HIS A 175 10.02 0.53 -16.56
N VAL A 176 11.22 1.11 -16.39
CA VAL A 176 11.96 1.09 -15.11
C VAL A 176 11.14 1.72 -13.99
N LEU A 177 10.54 2.90 -14.24
CA LEU A 177 9.66 3.59 -13.27
C LEU A 177 8.44 2.75 -12.89
N GLU A 178 7.81 2.06 -13.86
CA GLU A 178 6.61 1.26 -13.60
C GLU A 178 6.94 0.00 -12.81
N ILE A 179 8.00 -0.73 -13.18
CA ILE A 179 8.46 -1.91 -12.44
C ILE A 179 8.91 -1.53 -11.03
N SER A 180 9.71 -0.48 -10.88
CA SER A 180 10.16 -0.05 -9.55
C SER A 180 8.97 0.36 -8.67
N LYS A 181 7.95 1.01 -9.24
CA LYS A 181 6.71 1.37 -8.54
C LYS A 181 5.92 0.13 -8.13
N ALA A 182 5.92 -0.93 -8.94
CA ALA A 182 5.29 -2.22 -8.61
C ALA A 182 6.03 -2.93 -7.46
N ILE A 183 7.36 -3.05 -7.55
CA ILE A 183 8.20 -3.65 -6.51
C ILE A 183 8.05 -2.89 -5.18
N LYS A 184 8.13 -1.55 -5.22
CA LYS A 184 7.96 -0.70 -4.04
C LYS A 184 6.60 -0.88 -3.38
N GLN A 185 5.56 -1.27 -4.13
CA GLN A 185 4.25 -1.58 -3.55
C GLN A 185 4.22 -2.96 -2.90
N GLU A 186 4.84 -3.95 -3.54
CA GLU A 186 4.87 -5.33 -3.04
C GLU A 186 5.66 -5.45 -1.74
N THR A 187 6.81 -4.76 -1.64
CA THR A 187 7.69 -4.79 -0.47
C THR A 187 7.26 -3.82 0.64
N ARG A 188 6.26 -2.97 0.39
CA ARG A 188 5.79 -1.97 1.36
C ARG A 188 5.19 -2.66 2.59
N ALA A 189 5.71 -2.34 3.77
CA ALA A 189 5.05 -2.72 5.01
C ALA A 189 3.71 -1.99 5.13
N ILE A 190 2.67 -2.72 5.56
CA ILE A 190 1.38 -2.11 5.86
C ILE A 190 1.52 -1.42 7.22
N LYS A 191 1.03 -0.20 7.33
CA LYS A 191 1.15 0.61 8.55
C LYS A 191 -0.22 1.00 9.06
N ILE A 192 -0.44 0.87 10.36
CA ILE A 192 -1.60 1.46 11.03
C ILE A 192 -1.23 2.86 11.49
N ARG A 193 -2.11 3.80 11.17
CA ARG A 193 -2.03 5.18 11.62
C ARG A 193 -3.26 5.49 12.44
N THR A 194 -3.03 5.86 13.69
CA THR A 194 -4.08 6.33 14.58
C THR A 194 -4.02 7.85 14.66
N ALA A 195 -5.19 8.45 14.64
CA ALA A 195 -5.38 9.88 14.85
C ALA A 195 -5.12 10.25 16.31
N LYS A 196 -4.37 11.32 16.56
CA LYS A 196 -4.38 11.99 17.88
C LYS A 196 -5.49 13.01 17.95
N TYR A 197 -5.99 13.22 19.17
CA TYR A 197 -6.89 14.33 19.51
C TYR A 197 -6.38 15.65 18.94
N GLY A 198 -7.29 16.37 18.31
CA GLY A 198 -7.00 17.58 17.56
C GLY A 198 -6.80 17.30 16.09
N GLY A 199 -6.30 16.12 15.68
CA GLY A 199 -6.22 15.69 14.28
C GLY A 199 -4.82 15.67 13.65
N GLN A 200 -3.77 15.49 14.45
CA GLN A 200 -2.42 15.19 13.94
C GLN A 200 -2.29 13.68 13.89
N TRP A 201 -1.66 13.13 12.86
CA TRP A 201 -1.30 11.71 12.88
C TRP A 201 -0.25 11.47 13.95
N ASN A 202 -0.33 10.32 14.62
CA ASN A 202 0.82 9.84 15.38
C ASN A 202 2.05 9.83 14.46
N SER A 203 3.15 10.44 14.92
CA SER A 203 4.44 10.38 14.24
C SER A 203 5.02 8.96 14.20
N GLU A 204 4.53 8.10 15.10
CA GLU A 204 4.89 6.69 15.19
C GLU A 204 3.89 5.86 14.39
N ASP A 205 4.21 5.66 13.11
CA ASP A 205 3.56 4.66 12.28
C ASP A 205 3.87 3.27 12.86
N THR A 206 2.86 2.47 13.20
CA THR A 206 3.06 1.08 13.64
C THR A 206 2.96 0.12 12.47
N ASN A 207 3.89 -0.82 12.36
CA ASN A 207 3.81 -1.87 11.34
C ASN A 207 2.66 -2.83 11.69
N LEU A 208 1.77 -3.06 10.72
CA LEU A 208 0.70 -4.05 10.83
C LEU A 208 1.21 -5.39 10.29
N ASP A 209 1.77 -6.19 11.19
CA ASP A 209 2.24 -7.54 10.92
C ASP A 209 1.25 -8.56 11.50
N HIS A 210 0.02 -8.57 10.97
CA HIS A 210 -1.02 -9.50 11.41
C HIS A 210 -1.12 -10.72 10.48
N PRO A 211 -1.13 -11.97 10.99
CA PRO A 211 -1.14 -13.19 10.16
C PRO A 211 -2.52 -13.51 9.55
N MET A 212 -3.55 -12.71 9.85
CA MET A 212 -4.89 -12.89 9.28
C MET A 212 -4.94 -12.44 7.83
N THR A 213 -5.57 -13.27 7.02
CA THR A 213 -5.79 -13.13 5.58
C THR A 213 -7.22 -13.58 5.30
N PHE A 214 -7.76 -13.28 4.11
CA PHE A 214 -9.06 -13.83 3.70
C PHE A 214 -9.07 -15.38 3.67
N LYS A 215 -7.91 -16.04 3.59
CA LYS A 215 -7.82 -17.50 3.58
C LYS A 215 -8.15 -18.11 4.95
N ASN A 216 -7.64 -17.53 6.03
CA ASN A 216 -7.83 -18.03 7.40
C ASN A 216 -8.90 -17.24 8.19
N LEU A 217 -9.46 -16.16 7.63
CA LEU A 217 -10.59 -15.47 8.23
C LEU A 217 -11.83 -16.37 8.26
N ALA A 218 -12.37 -16.59 9.46
CA ALA A 218 -13.62 -17.28 9.68
C ALA A 218 -14.80 -16.35 9.35
N LEU A 219 -15.30 -16.48 8.13
CA LEU A 219 -16.46 -15.77 7.61
C LEU A 219 -17.25 -16.72 6.72
N ASP A 220 -18.54 -16.43 6.54
CA ASP A 220 -19.37 -17.14 5.57
C ASP A 220 -18.71 -17.11 4.17
N LEU A 221 -18.66 -18.26 3.49
CA LEU A 221 -17.96 -18.39 2.21
C LEU A 221 -18.58 -17.51 1.12
N LYS A 222 -19.91 -17.35 1.12
CA LYS A 222 -20.59 -16.54 0.13
C LYS A 222 -20.23 -15.07 0.30
N ILE A 223 -20.38 -14.56 1.53
CA ILE A 223 -20.03 -13.17 1.86
C ILE A 223 -18.55 -12.90 1.55
N LYS A 224 -17.67 -13.81 1.95
CA LYS A 224 -16.23 -13.70 1.70
C LYS A 224 -15.93 -13.59 0.20
N ASN A 225 -16.53 -14.42 -0.64
CA ASN A 225 -16.32 -14.40 -2.08
C ASN A 225 -16.87 -13.11 -2.69
N GLU A 226 -18.05 -12.65 -2.26
CA GLU A 226 -18.65 -11.38 -2.72
C GLU A 226 -17.74 -10.18 -2.42
N ILE A 227 -17.14 -10.13 -1.21
CA ILE A 227 -16.18 -9.08 -0.83
C ILE A 227 -14.94 -9.13 -1.72
N ILE A 228 -14.34 -10.31 -1.90
CA ILE A 228 -13.12 -10.49 -2.72
C ILE A 228 -13.39 -10.07 -4.16
N GLU A 229 -14.51 -10.51 -4.74
CA GLU A 229 -14.88 -10.15 -6.11
C GLU A 229 -15.11 -8.65 -6.29
N ASP A 230 -15.76 -7.99 -5.33
CA ASP A 230 -15.99 -6.54 -5.38
C ASP A 230 -14.66 -5.77 -5.27
N LEU A 231 -13.78 -6.17 -4.34
CA LEU A 231 -12.44 -5.59 -4.21
C LEU A 231 -11.61 -5.77 -5.48
N ASP A 232 -11.67 -6.94 -6.12
CA ASP A 232 -10.98 -7.20 -7.39
C ASP A 232 -11.54 -6.36 -8.54
N LYS A 233 -12.86 -6.18 -8.60
CA LYS A 233 -13.52 -5.28 -9.56
C LYS A 233 -13.08 -3.83 -9.32
N PHE A 234 -13.07 -3.38 -8.07
CA PHE A 234 -12.63 -2.04 -7.69
C PHE A 234 -11.17 -1.79 -8.06
N LYS A 235 -10.27 -2.73 -7.73
CA LYS A 235 -8.84 -2.68 -8.06
C LYS A 235 -8.58 -2.54 -9.56
N LYS A 236 -9.35 -3.27 -10.39
CA LYS A 236 -9.26 -3.20 -11.86
C LYS A 236 -10.02 -2.00 -12.45
N GLY A 237 -10.81 -1.29 -11.64
CA GLY A 237 -11.76 -0.27 -12.06
C GLY A 237 -11.19 1.10 -12.41
N LYS A 238 -9.87 1.35 -12.25
CA LYS A 238 -9.28 2.70 -12.44
C LYS A 238 -9.75 3.42 -13.71
N GLN A 239 -9.63 2.73 -14.86
CA GLN A 239 -9.99 3.31 -16.15
C GLN A 239 -11.50 3.54 -16.30
N PHE A 240 -12.32 2.70 -15.66
CA PHE A 240 -13.77 2.85 -15.65
C PHE A 240 -14.18 4.12 -14.91
N TYR A 241 -13.69 4.33 -13.68
CA TYR A 241 -13.98 5.52 -12.88
C TYR A 241 -13.50 6.81 -13.57
N GLN A 242 -12.31 6.78 -14.16
CA GLN A 242 -11.77 7.89 -14.96
C GLN A 242 -12.67 8.24 -16.16
N ARG A 243 -13.14 7.22 -16.90
CA ARG A 243 -13.99 7.41 -18.08
C ARG A 243 -15.32 8.09 -17.75
N ILE A 244 -15.92 7.74 -16.61
CA ILE A 244 -17.21 8.29 -16.17
C ILE A 244 -17.07 9.58 -15.35
N GLY A 245 -15.84 10.08 -15.16
CA GLY A 245 -15.58 11.30 -14.40
C GLY A 245 -15.91 11.21 -12.91
N ARG A 246 -15.90 10.00 -12.33
CA ARG A 246 -16.18 9.79 -10.90
C ARG A 246 -14.90 9.55 -10.12
N ALA A 247 -14.87 10.02 -8.87
CA ALA A 247 -13.79 9.70 -7.94
C ALA A 247 -13.65 8.18 -7.78
N TRP A 248 -12.43 7.65 -7.89
CA TRP A 248 -12.15 6.22 -7.76
C TRP A 248 -12.12 5.82 -6.28
N LYS A 249 -13.32 5.72 -5.72
CA LYS A 249 -13.59 5.37 -4.32
C LYS A 249 -14.63 4.26 -4.20
N ARG A 250 -14.59 3.53 -3.08
CA ARG A 250 -15.56 2.49 -2.72
C ARG A 250 -15.83 2.51 -1.21
N GLY A 251 -17.11 2.54 -0.82
CA GLY A 251 -17.52 2.47 0.58
C GLY A 251 -18.08 1.10 0.97
N TYR A 252 -17.64 0.57 2.10
CA TYR A 252 -18.16 -0.65 2.73
C TYR A 252 -18.78 -0.31 4.08
N LEU A 253 -19.98 -0.85 4.37
CA LEU A 253 -20.61 -0.80 5.68
C LEU A 253 -20.68 -2.23 6.22
N LEU A 254 -20.01 -2.50 7.33
CA LEU A 254 -20.10 -3.75 8.09
C LEU A 254 -21.06 -3.53 9.25
N TYR A 255 -22.07 -4.39 9.40
CA TYR A 255 -23.01 -4.29 10.52
C TYR A 255 -23.39 -5.64 11.10
N GLY A 256 -23.60 -5.74 12.42
CA GLY A 256 -23.84 -7.01 13.11
C GLY A 256 -24.08 -6.85 14.61
N PRO A 257 -24.17 -7.97 15.37
CA PRO A 257 -24.37 -7.94 16.81
C PRO A 257 -23.19 -7.26 17.54
N PRO A 258 -23.45 -6.58 18.69
CA PRO A 258 -22.53 -5.62 19.26
C PRO A 258 -21.29 -6.26 19.90
N GLU A 259 -20.12 -6.00 19.33
CA GLU A 259 -18.83 -6.15 20.02
C GLU A 259 -17.86 -5.01 19.63
N VAL A 260 -17.64 -4.13 20.63
CA VAL A 260 -16.59 -3.09 20.78
C VAL A 260 -16.89 -1.71 20.18
N ASN A 261 -16.48 -0.66 20.93
CA ASN A 261 -16.72 0.78 20.74
C ASN A 261 -15.41 1.56 20.49
N CYS A 262 -15.41 2.56 19.59
CA CYS A 262 -14.92 3.97 19.75
C CYS A 262 -14.02 4.54 18.61
N ASN A 263 -14.34 5.70 18.00
CA ASN A 263 -13.87 7.07 18.35
C ASN A 263 -13.86 8.09 17.18
N SER A 264 -13.96 9.37 17.56
CA SER A 264 -14.07 10.59 16.77
C SER A 264 -12.73 11.30 16.52
N ASP A 265 -12.40 11.56 15.25
CA ASP A 265 -11.84 12.84 14.76
C ASP A 265 -11.59 12.80 13.24
N LEU A 266 -12.67 12.70 12.48
CA LEU A 266 -12.60 12.37 11.06
C LEU A 266 -11.98 13.49 10.21
N ARG A 267 -12.20 14.76 10.54
CA ARG A 267 -12.06 15.86 9.55
C ARG A 267 -10.61 16.24 9.18
N ARG A 268 -9.66 16.24 10.13
CA ARG A 268 -8.30 16.77 9.93
C ARG A 268 -7.30 15.73 9.41
N LEU A 269 -7.54 14.45 9.71
CA LEU A 269 -6.78 13.29 9.23
C LEU A 269 -6.82 13.14 7.70
N LEU A 270 -7.94 13.53 7.11
CA LEU A 270 -8.28 13.24 5.71
C LEU A 270 -7.48 14.05 4.69
N LEU A 271 -7.06 15.26 5.08
CA LEU A 271 -6.20 16.12 4.25
C LEU A 271 -4.75 15.59 4.20
N SER A 272 -4.40 14.64 5.06
CA SER A 272 -3.05 14.08 5.20
C SER A 272 -2.99 12.57 4.95
N LEU A 273 -4.09 11.94 4.53
CA LEU A 273 -4.07 10.55 4.07
C LEU A 273 -3.30 10.45 2.75
N SER A 274 -2.26 9.61 2.75
CA SER A 274 -1.52 9.29 1.53
C SER A 274 -2.39 8.48 0.56
N SER A 275 -2.13 8.58 -0.73
CA SER A 275 -2.73 7.67 -1.72
C SER A 275 -2.50 6.20 -1.36
N ARG A 276 -3.50 5.34 -1.64
CA ARG A 276 -3.53 3.90 -1.30
C ARG A 276 -3.55 3.61 0.21
N SER A 277 -4.47 4.26 0.92
CA SER A 277 -4.83 3.94 2.30
C SER A 277 -6.28 3.45 2.36
N ILE A 278 -6.56 2.51 3.26
CA ILE A 278 -7.93 2.17 3.65
C ILE A 278 -8.26 3.01 4.88
N LEU A 279 -9.39 3.71 4.85
CA LEU A 279 -9.90 4.42 6.02
C LEU A 279 -10.94 3.54 6.71
N VAL A 280 -10.78 3.33 8.01
CA VAL A 280 -11.75 2.61 8.84
C VAL A 280 -12.39 3.61 9.81
N ILE A 281 -13.71 3.58 9.91
CA ILE A 281 -14.52 4.41 10.80
C ILE A 281 -15.35 3.44 11.64
N GLU A 282 -14.98 3.31 12.90
CA GLU A 282 -15.63 2.38 13.82
C GLU A 282 -16.80 3.06 14.54
N ASP A 283 -17.87 2.30 14.77
CA ASP A 283 -19.06 2.66 15.58
C ASP A 283 -19.63 4.04 15.25
N ILE A 284 -19.98 4.18 13.98
CA ILE A 284 -20.53 5.41 13.44
C ILE A 284 -21.88 5.80 14.09
N ASP A 285 -22.64 4.84 14.62
CA ASP A 285 -23.88 5.07 15.37
C ASP A 285 -23.64 5.69 16.76
N CYS A 286 -22.51 5.40 17.41
CA CYS A 286 -22.12 6.02 18.67
C CYS A 286 -21.52 7.43 18.48
N SER A 287 -20.91 7.67 17.31
CA SER A 287 -20.16 8.90 17.01
C SER A 287 -21.04 10.05 16.53
N ILE A 288 -22.19 9.75 15.94
CA ILE A 288 -23.14 10.75 15.47
C ILE A 288 -24.22 10.89 16.55
N LYS A 289 -24.18 11.95 17.36
CA LYS A 289 -25.43 12.43 17.95
C LYS A 289 -26.32 12.82 16.77
N LEU A 290 -27.23 11.92 16.40
CA LEU A 290 -28.31 12.18 15.47
C LEU A 290 -29.19 13.21 16.17
N GLN A 291 -28.82 14.48 16.06
CA GLN A 291 -29.78 15.54 16.28
C GLN A 291 -30.83 15.35 15.19
N ASN A 292 -31.86 14.57 15.52
CA ASN A 292 -33.16 14.75 14.91
C ASN A 292 -33.42 16.26 14.99
N ARG A 293 -33.84 16.86 13.88
CA ARG A 293 -34.04 18.32 13.72
C ARG A 293 -35.08 18.92 14.68
N ASP A 294 -35.51 18.20 15.71
CA ASP A 294 -36.66 18.48 16.56
C ASP A 294 -36.35 18.50 18.07
N SER A 295 -35.09 18.41 18.51
CA SER A 295 -34.75 18.56 19.94
C SER A 295 -34.04 19.89 20.21
N GLU A 296 -34.72 20.74 20.99
CA GLU A 296 -34.31 22.08 21.43
C GLU A 296 -32.86 22.13 21.97
N ASP A 297 -32.18 23.22 21.62
CA ASP A 297 -30.77 23.49 21.89
C ASP A 297 -30.43 23.51 23.39
N ASP A 298 -29.52 22.63 23.82
CA ASP A 298 -28.77 22.78 25.08
C ASP A 298 -27.47 23.56 24.77
N PRO A 299 -27.25 24.79 25.30
CA PRO A 299 -26.18 25.67 24.86
C PRO A 299 -24.76 25.26 25.31
N ASP A 300 -24.60 24.23 26.13
CA ASP A 300 -23.33 23.96 26.85
C ASP A 300 -22.56 22.70 26.41
N VAL A 301 -23.02 21.97 25.37
CA VAL A 301 -22.30 20.78 24.86
C VAL A 301 -21.43 21.11 23.65
N THR A 302 -20.23 21.62 23.96
CA THR A 302 -18.94 21.46 23.27
C THR A 302 -18.89 21.23 21.74
N LYS A 303 -18.30 22.22 21.07
CA LYS A 303 -17.96 22.41 19.64
C LYS A 303 -17.14 21.32 18.90
N GLU A 304 -16.99 20.11 19.42
CA GLU A 304 -16.07 19.08 18.87
C GLU A 304 -16.75 17.77 18.44
N GLN A 305 -18.05 17.80 18.14
CA GLN A 305 -18.76 16.62 17.64
C GLN A 305 -18.75 16.55 16.12
N VAL A 306 -18.50 15.35 15.57
CA VAL A 306 -18.64 15.07 14.14
C VAL A 306 -20.11 15.19 13.78
N THR A 307 -20.47 16.22 13.01
CA THR A 307 -21.84 16.37 12.53
C THR A 307 -22.11 15.44 11.36
N LEU A 308 -23.34 14.94 11.25
CA LEU A 308 -23.79 14.16 10.10
C LEU A 308 -23.52 14.91 8.78
N SER A 309 -23.82 16.20 8.72
CA SER A 309 -23.51 17.05 7.54
C SER A 309 -22.01 17.11 7.24
N GLY A 310 -21.16 17.18 8.27
CA GLY A 310 -19.70 17.11 8.12
C GLY A 310 -19.24 15.78 7.54
N LEU A 311 -19.82 14.66 8.02
CA LEU A 311 -19.55 13.33 7.51
C LEU A 311 -20.05 13.13 6.07
N LEU A 312 -21.25 13.61 5.74
CA LEU A 312 -21.79 13.52 4.38
C LEU A 312 -20.95 14.31 3.38
N ASN A 313 -20.56 15.54 3.74
CA ASN A 313 -19.65 16.34 2.95
C ASN A 313 -18.25 15.72 2.87
N PHE A 314 -17.84 14.92 3.86
CA PHE A 314 -16.61 14.14 3.79
C PHE A 314 -16.71 13.07 2.71
N ILE A 315 -17.77 12.26 2.73
CA ILE A 315 -17.89 11.13 1.82
C ILE A 315 -18.08 11.63 0.38
N ASP A 316 -18.94 12.63 0.16
CA ASP A 316 -19.34 13.09 -1.18
C ASP A 316 -18.68 14.37 -1.68
N GLY A 317 -18.01 15.14 -0.82
CA GLY A 317 -17.50 16.45 -1.19
C GLY A 317 -16.35 16.41 -2.20
N LEU A 318 -15.99 17.60 -2.68
CA LEU A 318 -14.83 17.86 -3.56
C LEU A 318 -13.50 17.30 -3.00
N TRP A 319 -13.43 17.10 -1.67
CA TRP A 319 -12.29 16.49 -0.99
C TRP A 319 -12.15 14.99 -1.24
N SER A 320 -13.24 14.29 -1.61
CA SER A 320 -13.18 12.88 -2.01
C SER A 320 -12.46 12.67 -3.35
N CYS A 321 -12.33 13.73 -4.17
CA CYS A 321 -11.56 13.73 -5.42
C CYS A 321 -10.04 13.88 -5.19
N CYS A 322 -9.60 14.29 -3.99
CA CYS A 322 -8.20 14.43 -3.65
C CYS A 322 -7.61 13.06 -3.28
N GLY A 323 -7.28 12.27 -4.30
CA GLY A 323 -6.64 10.96 -4.16
C GLY A 323 -6.91 10.06 -5.36
N GLU A 324 -5.93 9.21 -5.72
CA GLU A 324 -6.10 8.30 -6.86
C GLU A 324 -7.04 7.13 -6.54
N GLU A 325 -6.97 6.54 -5.34
CA GLU A 325 -7.63 5.28 -4.99
C GLU A 325 -7.95 5.27 -3.49
N ARG A 326 -9.23 5.12 -3.12
CA ARG A 326 -9.67 5.15 -1.71
C ARG A 326 -10.75 4.12 -1.39
N ILE A 327 -10.50 3.31 -0.37
CA ILE A 327 -11.52 2.46 0.25
C ILE A 327 -11.87 3.06 1.62
N ILE A 328 -13.17 3.13 1.92
CA ILE A 328 -13.66 3.55 3.24
C ILE A 328 -14.49 2.40 3.80
N VAL A 329 -14.19 1.97 5.01
CA VAL A 329 -14.92 0.93 5.75
C VAL A 329 -15.57 1.58 6.95
N PHE A 330 -16.86 1.36 7.13
CA PHE A 330 -17.65 1.79 8.26
C PHE A 330 -18.09 0.56 9.04
N THR A 331 -18.09 0.63 10.38
CA THR A 331 -18.74 -0.38 11.23
C THR A 331 -19.87 0.24 12.02
N THR A 332 -20.94 -0.54 12.24
CA THR A 332 -22.05 -0.15 13.12
C THR A 332 -22.73 -1.38 13.69
N ASN A 333 -23.24 -1.29 14.91
CA ASN A 333 -24.09 -2.34 15.47
C ASN A 333 -25.57 -2.11 15.15
N HIS A 334 -25.92 -0.91 14.71
CA HIS A 334 -27.29 -0.41 14.61
C HIS A 334 -27.52 0.33 13.29
N ILE A 335 -27.67 -0.43 12.19
CA ILE A 335 -27.91 0.15 10.87
C ILE A 335 -29.19 1.01 10.82
N GLU A 336 -30.18 0.69 11.63
CA GLU A 336 -31.44 1.43 11.77
C GLU A 336 -31.29 2.83 12.36
N LYS A 337 -30.18 3.08 13.08
CA LYS A 337 -29.88 4.41 13.62
C LYS A 337 -29.22 5.30 12.55
N LEU A 338 -28.72 4.74 11.45
CA LEU A 338 -28.02 5.54 10.45
C LEU A 338 -28.99 6.38 9.60
N ASP A 339 -28.59 7.61 9.30
CA ASP A 339 -29.34 8.44 8.36
C ASP A 339 -29.37 7.77 6.96
N PRO A 340 -30.56 7.60 6.34
CA PRO A 340 -30.68 6.97 5.02
C PRO A 340 -29.86 7.64 3.91
N ALA A 341 -29.47 8.90 4.08
CA ALA A 341 -28.59 9.59 3.16
C ALA A 341 -27.17 8.98 3.16
N LEU A 342 -26.68 8.41 4.26
CA LEU A 342 -25.38 7.72 4.31
C LEU A 342 -25.37 6.44 3.45
N LEU A 343 -26.50 5.75 3.40
CA LEU A 343 -26.70 4.46 2.72
C LEU A 343 -26.85 4.57 1.19
N ARG A 344 -26.71 5.77 0.63
CA ARG A 344 -26.89 6.01 -0.82
C ARG A 344 -25.67 5.53 -1.62
N PRO A 345 -25.87 5.00 -2.85
CA PRO A 345 -24.77 4.66 -3.74
C PRO A 345 -23.82 5.84 -4.00
N GLY A 346 -22.52 5.58 -3.98
CA GLY A 346 -21.46 6.59 -4.01
C GLY A 346 -20.94 6.99 -2.62
N ARG A 347 -21.65 6.59 -1.55
CA ARG A 347 -21.22 6.75 -0.16
C ARG A 347 -20.86 5.41 0.46
N MET A 348 -21.87 4.65 0.88
CA MET A 348 -21.76 3.28 1.36
C MET A 348 -22.33 2.39 0.24
N ASP A 349 -21.44 1.81 -0.56
CA ASP A 349 -21.84 1.08 -1.77
C ASP A 349 -22.17 -0.38 -1.48
N MET A 350 -21.42 -1.01 -0.57
CA MET A 350 -21.55 -2.41 -0.18
C MET A 350 -21.98 -2.49 1.28
N HIS A 351 -23.15 -3.06 1.55
CA HIS A 351 -23.63 -3.30 2.90
C HIS A 351 -23.50 -4.79 3.24
N ILE A 352 -22.72 -5.11 4.26
CA ILE A 352 -22.36 -6.48 4.64
C ILE A 352 -22.87 -6.73 6.05
N HIS A 353 -23.82 -7.66 6.16
CA HIS A 353 -24.32 -8.13 7.45
C HIS A 353 -23.39 -9.21 8.02
N MET A 354 -22.68 -8.88 9.08
CA MET A 354 -21.83 -9.77 9.87
C MET A 354 -22.71 -10.56 10.84
N SER A 355 -23.38 -11.59 10.32
CA SER A 355 -24.33 -12.40 11.07
C SER A 355 -23.66 -13.44 12.00
N TYR A 356 -24.48 -14.27 12.64
CA TYR A 356 -24.06 -15.37 13.50
C TYR A 356 -23.23 -16.43 12.76
N CYS A 357 -22.55 -17.28 13.51
CA CYS A 357 -21.58 -18.24 13.00
C CYS A 357 -22.25 -19.28 12.09
N THR A 358 -21.87 -19.29 10.81
CA THR A 358 -22.30 -20.32 9.85
C THR A 358 -21.41 -21.55 9.93
N LEU A 359 -21.87 -22.69 9.35
CA LEU A 359 -21.07 -23.91 9.28
C LEU A 359 -19.68 -23.65 8.66
N SER A 360 -19.62 -22.86 7.58
CA SER A 360 -18.34 -22.60 6.93
C SER A 360 -17.40 -21.74 7.78
N ALA A 361 -17.94 -20.78 8.54
CA ALA A 361 -17.16 -20.00 9.49
C ALA A 361 -16.65 -20.90 10.62
N PHE A 362 -17.51 -21.77 11.17
CA PHE A 362 -17.13 -22.76 12.17
C PHE A 362 -16.05 -23.72 11.68
N GLN A 363 -16.15 -24.27 10.47
CA GLN A 363 -15.13 -25.15 9.89
C GLN A 363 -13.77 -24.44 9.80
N GLN A 364 -13.76 -23.15 9.44
CA GLN A 364 -12.53 -22.36 9.43
C GLN A 364 -11.97 -22.17 10.84
N LEU A 365 -12.82 -21.92 11.85
CA LEU A 365 -12.39 -21.84 13.26
C LEU A 365 -11.83 -23.18 13.75
N ALA A 366 -12.53 -24.29 13.49
CA ALA A 366 -12.08 -25.64 13.86
C ALA A 366 -10.72 -25.97 13.24
N PHE A 367 -10.52 -25.60 11.96
CA PHE A 367 -9.22 -25.76 11.31
C PHE A 367 -8.14 -24.86 11.94
N ASN A 368 -8.45 -23.60 12.23
CA ASN A 368 -7.49 -22.64 12.78
C ASN A 368 -7.05 -23.00 14.21
N TYR A 369 -7.97 -23.42 15.07
CA TYR A 369 -7.70 -23.69 16.49
C TYR A 369 -7.33 -25.13 16.80
N LEU A 370 -7.92 -26.10 16.10
CA LEU A 370 -7.77 -27.53 16.38
C LEU A 370 -7.07 -28.31 15.24
N GLY A 371 -6.86 -27.69 14.08
CA GLY A 371 -6.22 -28.34 12.93
C GLY A 371 -7.11 -29.37 12.21
N ILE A 372 -8.40 -29.44 12.53
CA ILE A 372 -9.33 -30.44 11.97
C ILE A 372 -10.13 -29.88 10.81
N GLN A 373 -10.39 -30.72 9.80
CA GLN A 373 -11.25 -30.37 8.65
C GLN A 373 -12.59 -31.10 8.67
N GLN A 374 -12.67 -32.24 9.36
CA GLN A 374 -13.85 -33.07 9.45
C GLN A 374 -13.95 -33.65 10.85
N HIS A 375 -15.19 -33.82 11.33
CA HIS A 375 -15.49 -34.48 12.60
C HIS A 375 -16.90 -35.07 12.52
N PRO A 376 -17.18 -36.23 13.16
CA PRO A 376 -18.51 -36.82 13.16
C PRO A 376 -19.62 -35.86 13.65
N HIS A 377 -19.30 -35.00 14.61
CA HIS A 377 -20.24 -34.06 15.21
C HIS A 377 -20.44 -32.75 14.42
N PHE A 378 -19.77 -32.53 13.29
CA PHE A 378 -19.93 -31.28 12.53
C PHE A 378 -21.36 -31.08 12.00
N ILE A 379 -22.04 -32.17 11.62
CA ILE A 379 -23.44 -32.13 11.18
C ILE A 379 -24.34 -31.69 12.34
N GLN A 380 -24.14 -32.27 13.52
CA GLN A 380 -24.90 -31.88 14.72
C GLN A 380 -24.64 -30.42 15.12
N ILE A 381 -23.38 -29.97 15.04
CA ILE A 381 -23.02 -28.57 15.31
C ILE A 381 -23.68 -27.63 14.30
N GLU A 382 -23.76 -27.99 13.01
CA GLU A 382 -24.46 -27.19 12.01
C GLU A 382 -25.92 -26.95 12.40
N GLU A 383 -26.63 -28.00 12.81
CA GLU A 383 -28.04 -27.91 13.20
C GLU A 383 -28.23 -27.03 14.44
N LEU A 384 -27.32 -27.14 15.41
CA LEU A 384 -27.35 -26.32 16.62
C LEU A 384 -27.02 -24.85 16.33
N LEU A 385 -26.03 -24.58 15.47
CA LEU A 385 -25.63 -23.22 15.09
C LEU A 385 -26.79 -22.44 14.46
N LYS A 386 -27.64 -23.11 13.65
CA LYS A 386 -28.85 -22.50 13.06
C LYS A 386 -29.89 -22.05 14.09
N ARG A 387 -29.78 -22.50 15.34
CA ARG A 387 -30.75 -22.27 16.42
C ARG A 387 -30.18 -21.52 17.62
N ALA A 388 -28.86 -21.35 17.72
CA ALA A 388 -28.20 -20.87 18.92
C ALA A 388 -27.81 -19.38 18.85
N ASP A 389 -28.02 -18.70 17.71
CA ASP A 389 -27.64 -17.31 17.44
C ASP A 389 -26.28 -16.93 18.06
N THR A 390 -25.27 -17.76 17.77
CA THR A 390 -23.96 -17.65 18.41
C THR A 390 -22.96 -16.97 17.47
N THR A 391 -22.23 -15.98 17.96
CA THR A 391 -21.23 -15.26 17.17
C THR A 391 -19.98 -16.12 16.92
N PRO A 392 -19.23 -15.91 15.81
CA PRO A 392 -17.95 -16.57 15.60
C PRO A 392 -16.96 -16.37 16.75
N ALA A 393 -17.00 -15.21 17.43
CA ALA A 393 -16.17 -14.92 18.58
C ALA A 393 -16.50 -15.82 19.79
N ALA A 394 -17.79 -16.04 20.07
CA ALA A 394 -18.21 -16.96 21.13
C ALA A 394 -17.79 -18.41 20.85
N ILE A 395 -17.93 -18.86 19.59
CA ILE A 395 -17.45 -20.20 19.16
C ILE A 395 -15.93 -20.31 19.31
N ALA A 396 -15.18 -19.30 18.86
CA ALA A 396 -13.74 -19.26 19.01
C ALA A 396 -13.32 -19.34 20.49
N GLY A 397 -14.00 -18.57 21.36
CA GLY A 397 -13.77 -18.59 22.80
C GLY A 397 -13.99 -19.96 23.42
N GLU A 398 -14.97 -20.73 22.96
CA GLU A 398 -15.19 -22.12 23.40
C GLU A 398 -14.09 -23.06 22.90
N LEU A 399 -13.74 -22.97 21.61
CA LEU A 399 -12.71 -23.81 21.00
C LEU A 399 -11.32 -23.60 21.62
N MET A 400 -11.04 -22.37 22.09
CA MET A 400 -9.77 -22.02 22.73
C MET A 400 -9.59 -22.59 24.15
N LYS A 401 -10.65 -23.09 24.79
CA LYS A 401 -10.56 -23.63 26.15
C LYS A 401 -9.77 -24.92 26.24
N ASN A 402 -9.71 -25.69 25.15
CA ASN A 402 -8.97 -26.94 25.10
C ASN A 402 -8.36 -27.17 23.72
N THR A 403 -7.11 -27.65 23.69
CA THR A 403 -6.38 -27.97 22.47
C THR A 403 -6.70 -29.36 21.92
N ASP A 404 -7.25 -30.26 22.74
CA ASP A 404 -7.68 -31.58 22.31
C ASP A 404 -8.97 -31.48 21.47
N PRO A 405 -8.97 -31.94 20.20
CA PRO A 405 -10.12 -31.78 19.32
C PRO A 405 -11.40 -32.46 19.82
N GLU A 406 -11.30 -33.67 20.38
CA GLU A 406 -12.48 -34.44 20.84
C GLU A 406 -13.11 -33.77 22.05
N VAL A 407 -12.29 -33.34 23.01
CA VAL A 407 -12.77 -32.65 24.22
C VAL A 407 -13.32 -31.27 23.87
N SER A 408 -12.65 -30.52 23.00
CA SER A 408 -13.07 -29.17 22.59
C SER A 408 -14.40 -29.20 21.84
N ILE A 409 -14.57 -30.14 20.90
CA ILE A 409 -15.84 -30.33 20.18
C ILE A 409 -16.95 -30.81 21.12
N GLY A 410 -16.65 -31.72 22.04
CA GLY A 410 -17.61 -32.17 23.06
C GLY A 410 -18.08 -31.03 23.98
N ASN A 411 -17.18 -30.11 24.36
CA ASN A 411 -17.52 -28.92 25.13
C ASN A 411 -18.38 -27.94 24.33
N LEU A 412 -18.03 -27.73 23.05
CA LEU A 412 -18.80 -26.87 22.16
C LEU A 412 -20.23 -27.37 21.95
N LEU A 413 -20.43 -28.68 21.81
CA LEU A 413 -21.77 -29.27 21.74
C LEU A 413 -22.61 -28.92 22.97
N LYS A 414 -22.07 -29.14 24.18
CA LYS A 414 -22.77 -28.82 25.43
C LYS A 414 -23.10 -27.34 25.53
N PHE A 415 -22.16 -26.48 25.13
CA PHE A 415 -22.36 -25.03 25.10
C PHE A 415 -23.51 -24.63 24.16
N LEU A 416 -23.53 -25.18 22.94
CA LEU A 416 -24.57 -24.90 21.95
C LEU A 416 -25.93 -25.46 22.38
N GLU A 417 -25.98 -26.68 22.93
CA GLU A 417 -27.21 -27.28 23.48
C GLU A 417 -27.81 -26.42 24.59
N HIS A 418 -26.96 -25.91 25.50
CA HIS A 418 -27.39 -24.99 26.55
C HIS A 418 -27.96 -23.69 25.96
N LYS A 419 -27.29 -23.10 24.96
CA LYS A 419 -27.78 -21.90 24.28
C LYS A 419 -29.13 -22.09 23.61
N VAL A 420 -29.32 -23.22 22.94
CA VAL A 420 -30.60 -23.56 22.30
C VAL A 420 -31.70 -23.78 23.35
N ALA A 421 -31.37 -24.36 24.51
CA ALA A 421 -32.31 -24.53 25.62
C ALA A 421 -32.75 -23.18 26.22
N GLU A 422 -31.82 -22.25 26.45
CA GLU A 422 -32.11 -20.90 26.95
C GLU A 422 -33.10 -20.15 26.05
N GLN A 423 -32.92 -20.24 24.73
CA GLN A 423 -33.79 -19.56 23.76
C GLN A 423 -35.18 -20.19 23.64
N GLY A 424 -35.30 -21.50 23.87
CA GLY A 424 -36.58 -22.19 23.92
C GLY A 424 -37.46 -21.69 25.09
N THR A 425 -36.85 -21.40 26.24
CA THR A 425 -37.55 -20.84 27.40
C THR A 425 -37.99 -19.40 27.20
N THR A 426 -37.14 -18.52 26.64
CA THR A 426 -37.50 -17.10 26.43
C THR A 426 -38.60 -16.91 25.40
N ASN A 427 -38.60 -17.68 24.30
CA ASN A 427 -39.67 -17.61 23.29
C ASN A 427 -41.04 -18.09 23.84
N THR A 428 -41.02 -19.00 24.81
CA THR A 428 -42.25 -19.49 25.47
C THR A 428 -42.79 -18.44 26.44
N GLU A 429 -41.94 -17.73 27.17
CA GLU A 429 -42.33 -16.65 28.08
C GLU A 429 -42.84 -15.39 27.35
N GLU A 430 -42.22 -15.00 26.23
CA GLU A 430 -42.72 -13.89 25.40
C GLU A 430 -44.08 -14.21 24.74
N GLN A 431 -44.29 -15.46 24.32
CA GLN A 431 -45.60 -15.90 23.83
C GLN A 431 -46.65 -15.89 24.94
N ILE A 432 -46.34 -16.34 26.16
CA ILE A 432 -47.27 -16.30 27.30
C ILE A 432 -47.61 -14.86 27.71
N CYS A 433 -46.64 -13.94 27.69
CA CYS A 433 -46.89 -12.51 27.94
C CYS A 433 -47.75 -11.83 26.86
N SER A 434 -47.70 -12.30 25.60
CA SER A 434 -48.53 -11.77 24.52
C SER A 434 -50.03 -12.18 24.63
N PHE A 435 -50.33 -13.28 25.33
CA PHE A 435 -51.70 -13.78 25.58
C PHE A 435 -52.38 -13.16 26.81
N HIS A 436 -51.71 -12.27 27.55
CA HIS A 436 -52.23 -11.64 28.78
C HIS A 436 -52.37 -10.11 28.71
N LYS A 437 -52.54 -9.52 27.51
CA LYS A 437 -53.08 -8.16 27.41
C LYS A 437 -54.61 -8.17 27.58
N PRO A 438 -55.18 -7.49 28.59
CA PRO A 438 -56.62 -7.35 28.69
C PRO A 438 -57.16 -6.45 27.57
N LEU A 439 -58.24 -6.90 26.92
CA LEU A 439 -59.08 -6.06 26.07
C LEU A 439 -59.76 -5.00 26.95
N GLY A 440 -59.32 -3.75 26.86
CA GLY A 440 -59.96 -2.62 27.53
C GLY A 440 -59.70 -1.33 26.78
N GLY A 441 -60.78 -0.64 26.39
CA GLY A 441 -60.73 0.76 25.94
C GLY A 441 -61.45 1.08 24.63
N LEU A 442 -62.75 0.81 24.54
CA LEU A 442 -63.66 1.55 23.66
C LEU A 442 -64.14 2.77 24.44
N GLU A 443 -63.66 3.98 24.12
CA GLU A 443 -64.33 5.22 24.54
C GLU A 443 -64.01 6.41 23.61
N GLN A 444 -65.05 6.73 22.82
CA GLN A 444 -65.55 8.07 22.46
C GLN A 444 -64.58 9.15 21.94
N GLN A 445 -64.61 9.36 20.61
CA GLN A 445 -64.31 10.66 20.00
C GLN A 445 -65.61 11.48 19.92
N THR A 446 -65.66 12.55 20.69
CA THR A 446 -66.69 13.59 20.61
C THR A 446 -66.22 14.70 19.67
N GLU A 447 -67.08 15.06 18.73
CA GLU A 447 -66.97 16.18 17.79
C GLU A 447 -66.66 17.50 18.48
N LEU A 448 -65.84 18.33 17.83
CA LEU A 448 -65.91 19.79 17.91
C LEU A 448 -65.44 20.38 16.57
N GLN A 449 -66.42 20.66 15.70
CA GLN A 449 -66.30 21.69 14.69
C GLN A 449 -66.52 23.04 15.38
N SER A 450 -65.65 24.02 15.13
CA SER A 450 -66.07 25.42 15.14
C SER A 450 -65.20 26.26 14.22
N ILE A 451 -65.92 27.01 13.39
CA ILE A 451 -65.61 28.29 12.77
C ILE A 451 -64.77 29.19 13.66
#